data_AF-A0ABD3JJ47-F1
#
_entry.id   AF-A0ABD3JJ47-F1
#
_cell.length_a   1.000
_cell.length_b   1.000
_cell.length_c   1.000
_cell.angle_alpha   90.00
_cell.angle_beta   90.00
_cell.angle_gamma   90.00
#
_symmetry.space_group_name_H-M   'P 1'
#
loop_
_entity.id
_entity.type
_entity.pdbx_description
1 polymer ?
#
loop_
_entity_poly.entity_id
_entity_poly.type
_entity_poly.pdbx_seq_one_letter_code
_entity_poly.pdbx_strand_id
1 'polypeptide(L)'
;MRFRYTSPHPKDFPDELQYLMRDRHNICKYIHLPAQTGSSTVLERMRRGYTHEAYLDLVQKIREMVPQMGIRTDFICGFCGETEEEHEDTLSPVRTVGYVMAYMFAHSMGEKTHANRNSDDDVPEEVKQRRLNELIEAFRESTGQSPDGELIGKSDRGHRVSFAKLLVIDRADNSTCKRNSSVASLFGESLVITKLSLVRRVQDEELVACESSA
;
A
#
# COMPACT_ATOMS: atom_id res chain seq x y z
N MET A 1 -4.05 -26.56 0.76
CA MET A 1 -4.90 -25.34 0.92
C MET A 1 -4.12 -24.24 1.63
N ARG A 2 -4.04 -23.03 1.05
CA ARG A 2 -3.25 -21.90 1.56
C ARG A 2 -4.15 -20.70 1.86
N PHE A 3 -3.88 -20.00 2.95
CA PHE A 3 -4.64 -18.84 3.40
C PHE A 3 -3.85 -17.55 3.24
N ARG A 4 -4.54 -16.48 2.87
CA ARG A 4 -4.01 -15.12 2.83
C ARG A 4 -4.93 -14.22 3.63
N TYR A 5 -4.35 -13.49 4.56
CA TYR A 5 -5.04 -12.44 5.29
C TYR A 5 -4.68 -11.09 4.66
N THR A 6 -5.68 -10.32 4.25
CA THR A 6 -5.49 -9.09 3.48
C THR A 6 -6.14 -7.91 4.16
N SER A 7 -5.40 -6.80 4.25
CA SER A 7 -5.89 -5.48 4.63
C SER A 7 -6.50 -5.36 6.04
N PRO A 8 -5.87 -5.88 7.11
CA PRO A 8 -6.23 -5.45 8.47
C PRO A 8 -6.09 -3.94 8.61
N HIS A 9 -6.98 -3.38 9.41
CA HIS A 9 -6.76 -2.07 9.98
C HIS A 9 -5.59 -2.14 10.98
N PRO A 10 -4.61 -1.22 10.98
CA PRO A 10 -3.45 -1.32 11.86
C PRO A 10 -3.78 -1.46 13.35
N LYS A 11 -4.85 -0.79 13.81
CA LYS A 11 -5.34 -0.91 15.19
C LYS A 11 -5.85 -2.31 15.55
N ASP A 12 -6.31 -3.06 14.56
CA ASP A 12 -7.03 -4.33 14.75
C ASP A 12 -6.18 -5.53 14.33
N PHE A 13 -4.86 -5.47 14.53
CA PHE A 13 -3.91 -6.54 14.20
C PHE A 13 -3.29 -7.20 15.43
N PRO A 14 -4.00 -8.15 16.08
CA PRO A 14 -3.61 -8.72 17.37
C PRO A 14 -2.43 -9.68 17.28
N ASP A 15 -1.70 -9.82 18.39
CA ASP A 15 -0.53 -10.71 18.51
C ASP A 15 -0.85 -12.17 18.22
N GLU A 16 -2.03 -12.64 18.61
CA GLU A 16 -2.49 -14.01 18.33
C GLU A 16 -2.47 -14.35 16.83
N LEU A 17 -2.85 -13.37 15.99
CA LEU A 17 -2.79 -13.53 14.55
C LEU A 17 -1.35 -13.56 14.04
N GLN A 18 -0.47 -12.77 14.65
CA GLN A 18 0.97 -12.75 14.32
C GLN A 18 1.63 -14.09 14.67
N TYR A 19 1.33 -14.66 15.84
CA TYR A 19 1.76 -16.00 16.23
C TYR A 19 1.22 -17.07 15.29
N LEU A 20 -0.07 -17.01 14.95
CA LEU A 20 -0.67 -17.96 14.00
C LEU A 20 0.01 -17.87 12.63
N MET A 21 0.24 -16.65 12.14
CA MET A 21 0.97 -16.42 10.89
C MET A 21 2.38 -16.97 10.98
N ARG A 22 3.11 -16.80 12.09
CA ARG A 22 4.45 -17.36 12.33
C ARG A 22 4.47 -18.90 12.27
N ASP A 23 3.57 -19.55 13.00
CA ASP A 23 3.64 -20.98 13.28
C ASP A 23 3.03 -21.85 12.16
N ARG A 24 2.13 -21.28 11.34
CA ARG A 24 1.44 -22.01 10.28
C ARG A 24 2.10 -21.81 8.92
N HIS A 25 2.62 -22.89 8.35
CA HIS A 25 3.26 -22.90 7.02
C HIS A 25 2.28 -22.63 5.87
N ASN A 26 0.98 -22.93 6.05
CA ASN A 26 -0.05 -22.73 5.05
C ASN A 26 -0.66 -21.32 5.07
N ILE A 27 -0.15 -20.40 5.90
CA ILE A 27 -0.52 -18.99 5.91
C ILE A 27 0.57 -18.17 5.23
N CYS A 28 0.19 -17.28 4.32
CA CYS A 28 1.13 -16.40 3.62
C CYS A 28 1.83 -15.45 4.60
N LYS A 29 3.16 -15.31 4.49
CA LYS A 29 3.95 -14.32 5.24
C LYS A 29 3.94 -12.98 4.51
N TYR A 30 2.74 -12.49 4.28
CA TYR A 30 2.50 -11.29 3.53
C TYR A 30 1.23 -10.61 4.02
N ILE A 31 1.31 -9.31 4.27
CA ILE A 31 0.23 -8.51 4.81
C ILE A 31 0.14 -7.18 4.08
N HIS A 32 -1.10 -6.73 3.84
CA HIS A 32 -1.38 -5.35 3.44
C HIS A 32 -1.75 -4.57 4.70
N LEU A 33 -0.91 -3.64 5.13
CA LEU A 33 -1.04 -2.88 6.36
C LEU A 33 -1.04 -1.37 6.03
N PRO A 34 -2.20 -0.78 5.73
CA PRO A 34 -2.30 0.58 5.22
C PRO A 34 -1.83 1.62 6.25
N ALA A 35 -0.71 2.30 5.97
CA ALA A 35 -0.22 3.42 6.77
C ALA A 35 -1.05 4.70 6.55
N GLN A 36 -1.52 4.91 5.32
CA GLN A 36 -2.23 6.10 4.82
C GLN A 36 -1.35 7.35 4.75
N THR A 37 -0.73 7.75 5.85
CA THR A 37 0.19 8.90 5.97
C THR A 37 1.14 8.62 7.13
N GLY A 38 2.32 9.27 7.13
CA GLY A 38 3.24 9.21 8.27
C GLY A 38 2.95 10.26 9.33
N SER A 39 2.04 11.21 9.11
CA SER A 39 1.76 12.26 10.09
C SER A 39 0.63 11.88 11.05
N SER A 40 0.88 11.93 12.35
CA SER A 40 -0.12 11.68 13.41
C SER A 40 -1.29 12.67 13.35
N THR A 41 -1.04 13.94 13.04
CA THR A 41 -2.07 14.97 12.91
C THR A 41 -2.94 14.74 11.67
N VAL A 42 -2.34 14.34 10.53
CA VAL A 42 -3.11 13.96 9.33
C VAL A 42 -3.92 12.68 9.59
N LEU A 43 -3.35 11.68 10.27
CA LEU A 43 -4.06 10.45 10.67
C LEU A 43 -5.30 10.74 11.55
N GLU A 44 -5.18 11.72 12.44
CA GLU A 44 -6.29 12.21 13.26
C GLU A 44 -7.37 12.87 12.39
N ARG A 45 -6.99 13.76 11.46
CA ARG A 45 -7.94 14.37 10.51
C ARG A 45 -8.63 13.32 9.62
N MET A 46 -7.93 12.24 9.29
CA MET A 46 -8.46 11.06 8.59
C MET A 46 -9.28 10.10 9.47
N ARG A 47 -9.35 10.34 10.79
CA ARG A 47 -10.04 9.49 11.79
C ARG A 47 -9.55 8.04 11.81
N ARG A 48 -8.24 7.82 11.69
CA ARG A 48 -7.65 6.47 11.70
C ARG A 48 -7.53 5.87 13.10
N GLY A 49 -7.46 6.71 14.15
CA GLY A 49 -7.47 6.24 15.54
C GLY A 49 -6.20 5.47 15.96
N TYR A 50 -5.09 5.71 15.27
CA TYR A 50 -3.72 5.33 15.63
C TYR A 50 -2.77 6.47 15.25
N THR A 51 -1.57 6.47 15.84
CA THR A 51 -0.52 7.47 15.57
C THR A 51 0.59 6.88 14.70
N HIS A 52 1.47 7.75 14.20
CA HIS A 52 2.69 7.35 13.49
C HIS A 52 3.51 6.34 14.28
N GLU A 53 3.76 6.64 15.56
CA GLU A 53 4.58 5.83 16.46
C GLU A 53 3.93 4.47 16.68
N ALA A 54 2.61 4.44 16.92
CA ALA A 54 1.88 3.18 17.10
C ALA A 54 1.94 2.29 15.84
N TYR A 55 1.95 2.89 14.65
CA TYR A 55 2.12 2.16 13.40
C TYR A 55 3.54 1.59 13.27
N LEU A 56 4.58 2.38 13.57
CA LEU A 56 5.97 1.92 13.53
C LEU A 56 6.24 0.81 14.55
N ASP A 57 5.73 0.96 15.78
CA ASP A 57 5.81 -0.06 16.82
C ASP A 57 5.18 -1.38 16.35
N LEU A 58 4.01 -1.31 15.71
CA LEU A 58 3.36 -2.48 15.12
C LEU A 58 4.22 -3.13 14.04
N VAL A 59 4.78 -2.34 13.13
CA VAL A 59 5.67 -2.84 12.06
C VAL A 59 6.91 -3.51 12.65
N GLN A 60 7.55 -2.88 13.64
CA GLN A 60 8.70 -3.45 14.33
C GLN A 60 8.34 -4.79 14.97
N LYS A 61 7.23 -4.83 15.72
CA LYS A 61 6.74 -6.03 16.38
C LYS A 61 6.46 -7.18 15.39
N ILE A 62 5.87 -6.86 14.24
CA ILE A 62 5.64 -7.83 13.16
C ILE A 62 6.96 -8.40 12.64
N ARG A 63 7.98 -7.55 12.44
CA ARG A 63 9.30 -7.97 11.96
C ARG A 63 10.05 -8.82 12.98
N GLU A 64 9.91 -8.51 14.26
CA GLU A 64 10.49 -9.32 15.34
C GLU A 64 9.83 -10.70 15.43
N MET A 65 8.49 -10.77 15.32
CA MET A 65 7.76 -12.03 15.38
C MET A 65 7.85 -12.87 14.11
N VAL A 66 7.86 -12.22 12.94
CA VAL A 66 7.87 -12.87 11.63
C VAL A 66 8.87 -12.13 10.72
N PRO A 67 10.19 -12.42 10.83
CA PRO A 67 11.23 -11.70 10.10
C PRO A 67 11.08 -11.69 8.58
N GLN A 68 10.50 -12.76 7.99
CA GLN A 68 10.24 -12.83 6.56
C GLN A 68 8.91 -12.21 6.10
N MET A 69 8.18 -11.49 6.96
CA MET A 69 6.90 -10.88 6.60
C MET A 69 7.08 -9.78 5.55
N GLY A 70 6.48 -9.99 4.37
CA GLY A 70 6.34 -8.91 3.39
C GLY A 70 5.20 -7.97 3.77
N ILE A 71 5.49 -6.67 3.84
CA ILE A 71 4.49 -5.64 4.16
C ILE A 71 4.18 -4.82 2.92
N ARG A 72 2.89 -4.69 2.61
CA ARG A 72 2.35 -3.68 1.69
C ARG A 72 1.66 -2.57 2.44
N THR A 73 1.51 -1.44 1.77
CA THR A 73 0.85 -0.27 2.34
C THR A 73 0.16 0.55 1.25
N ASP A 74 -0.65 1.50 1.70
CA ASP A 74 -1.24 2.56 0.91
C ASP A 74 -0.79 3.90 1.52
N PHE A 75 -0.43 4.86 0.67
CA PHE A 75 -0.13 6.23 1.05
C PHE A 75 -0.99 7.22 0.26
N ILE A 76 -1.45 8.26 0.94
CA ILE A 76 -2.19 9.38 0.39
C ILE A 76 -1.43 10.64 0.79
N CYS A 77 -1.02 11.44 -0.19
CA CYS A 77 -0.43 12.76 0.03
C CYS A 77 -1.38 13.87 -0.43
N GLY A 78 -1.18 15.08 0.08
CA GLY A 78 -1.96 16.25 -0.25
C GLY A 78 -3.33 16.27 0.42
N PHE A 79 -3.49 15.62 1.58
CA PHE A 79 -4.75 15.63 2.31
C PHE A 79 -5.14 17.06 2.74
N CYS A 80 -6.43 17.31 2.98
CA CYS A 80 -6.92 18.61 3.44
C CYS A 80 -6.11 19.14 4.65
N GLY A 81 -5.56 20.35 4.50
CA GLY A 81 -4.72 21.04 5.47
C GLY A 81 -3.32 20.47 5.66
N GLU A 82 -2.84 19.57 4.79
CA GLU A 82 -1.51 18.96 4.92
C GLU A 82 -0.39 19.97 4.69
N THR A 83 0.39 20.21 5.73
CA THR A 83 1.57 21.09 5.74
C THR A 83 2.81 20.39 5.17
N GLU A 84 3.88 21.15 4.93
CA GLU A 84 5.13 20.57 4.43
C GLU A 84 5.80 19.65 5.47
N GLU A 85 5.73 20.01 6.75
CA GLU A 85 6.26 19.18 7.84
C GLU A 85 5.54 17.82 7.92
N GLU A 86 4.21 17.82 7.78
CA GLU A 86 3.40 16.59 7.80
C GLU A 86 3.63 15.69 6.58
N HIS A 87 3.97 16.28 5.43
CA HIS A 87 4.40 15.53 4.25
C HIS A 87 5.78 14.89 4.48
N GLU A 88 6.69 15.61 5.12
CA GLU A 88 8.02 15.10 5.45
C GLU A 88 7.98 13.95 6.46
N ASP A 89 7.06 14.03 7.44
CA ASP A 89 6.72 12.91 8.31
C ASP A 89 6.22 11.70 7.51
N THR A 90 5.52 11.91 6.39
CA THR A 90 5.03 10.85 5.50
C THR A 90 6.15 10.20 4.68
N LEU A 91 7.21 10.92 4.34
CA LEU A 91 8.39 10.34 3.68
C LEU A 91 9.22 9.45 4.61
N SER A 92 9.23 9.73 5.92
CA SER A 92 9.98 8.97 6.92
C SER A 92 9.68 7.45 6.93
N PRO A 93 8.43 6.98 7.07
CA PRO A 93 8.12 5.54 7.08
C PRO A 93 8.37 4.90 5.72
N VAL A 94 8.17 5.63 4.61
CA VAL A 94 8.49 5.13 3.26
C VAL A 94 9.96 4.77 3.14
N ARG A 95 10.85 5.62 3.66
CA ARG A 95 12.31 5.45 3.61
C ARG A 95 12.86 4.43 4.61
N THR A 96 12.12 4.11 5.68
CA THR A 96 12.66 3.35 6.82
C THR A 96 12.02 1.97 6.98
N VAL A 97 10.73 1.82 6.66
CA VAL A 97 10.01 0.55 6.86
C VAL A 97 10.45 -0.50 5.86
N GLY A 98 10.81 -0.16 4.62
CA GLY A 98 11.17 -1.15 3.59
C GLY A 98 9.96 -2.00 3.17
N TYR A 99 8.99 -1.36 2.54
CA TYR A 99 7.77 -1.99 2.01
C TYR A 99 8.06 -2.82 0.75
N VAL A 100 7.32 -3.91 0.55
CA VAL A 100 7.45 -4.75 -0.66
C VAL A 100 6.67 -4.13 -1.84
N MET A 101 5.57 -3.45 -1.54
CA MET A 101 4.75 -2.74 -2.52
C MET A 101 3.96 -1.65 -1.80
N ALA A 102 3.82 -0.50 -2.44
CA ALA A 102 3.05 0.62 -1.93
C ALA A 102 2.12 1.15 -3.02
N TYR A 103 0.85 1.35 -2.68
CA TYR A 103 -0.08 2.13 -3.50
C TYR A 103 0.04 3.59 -3.07
N MET A 104 0.16 4.50 -4.04
CA MET A 104 0.38 5.92 -3.75
C MET A 104 -0.61 6.76 -4.52
N PHE A 105 -1.28 7.67 -3.81
CA PHE A 105 -2.35 8.49 -4.35
C PHE A 105 -2.16 9.95 -3.96
N ALA A 106 -2.36 10.85 -4.93
CA ALA A 106 -2.68 12.24 -4.62
C ALA A 106 -4.12 12.30 -4.09
N HIS A 107 -4.34 13.04 -3.01
CA HIS A 107 -5.66 13.16 -2.41
C HIS A 107 -6.65 13.80 -3.39
N SER A 108 -7.74 13.09 -3.66
CA SER A 108 -8.90 13.62 -4.36
C SER A 108 -10.13 13.57 -3.46
N MET A 109 -10.93 14.63 -3.51
CA MET A 109 -12.17 14.73 -2.74
C MET A 109 -13.25 13.84 -3.35
N GLY A 110 -13.56 12.75 -2.67
CA GLY A 110 -14.69 11.90 -3.01
C GLY A 110 -16.01 12.50 -2.54
N GLU A 111 -17.04 12.46 -3.41
CA GLU A 111 -18.40 12.80 -3.03
C GLU A 111 -18.84 11.96 -1.82
N LYS A 112 -19.47 12.61 -0.82
CA LYS A 112 -19.98 12.00 0.43
C LYS A 112 -18.94 11.55 1.46
N THR A 113 -17.64 11.79 1.27
CA THR A 113 -16.61 11.51 2.30
C THR A 113 -16.73 12.42 3.52
N HIS A 114 -16.14 12.03 4.67
CA HIS A 114 -16.06 12.90 5.84
C HIS A 114 -15.27 14.17 5.54
N ALA A 115 -14.14 14.03 4.84
CA ALA A 115 -13.33 15.16 4.36
C ALA A 115 -14.21 16.15 3.59
N ASN A 116 -14.98 15.69 2.60
CA ASN A 116 -15.89 16.53 1.81
C ASN A 116 -16.98 17.26 2.62
N ARG A 117 -17.31 16.83 3.84
CA ARG A 117 -18.33 17.48 4.68
C ARG A 117 -17.74 18.45 5.70
N ASN A 118 -16.48 18.23 6.08
CA ASN A 118 -15.90 18.81 7.29
C ASN A 118 -14.54 19.48 7.04
N SER A 119 -14.04 19.49 5.81
CA SER A 119 -12.73 20.01 5.46
C SER A 119 -12.76 20.63 4.07
N ASP A 120 -12.07 21.76 3.93
CA ASP A 120 -11.82 22.37 2.63
C ASP A 120 -10.55 21.75 2.03
N ASP A 121 -10.58 21.47 0.73
CA ASP A 121 -9.40 20.99 0.00
C ASP A 121 -8.55 22.19 -0.42
N ASP A 122 -7.66 22.59 0.50
CA ASP A 122 -6.83 23.80 0.44
C ASP A 122 -5.42 23.55 -0.10
N VAL A 123 -5.06 22.30 -0.38
CA VAL A 123 -3.77 21.94 -0.98
C VAL A 123 -3.86 22.06 -2.51
N PRO A 124 -3.05 22.91 -3.15
CA PRO A 124 -3.07 23.04 -4.62
C PRO A 124 -2.70 21.74 -5.33
N GLU A 125 -3.34 21.45 -6.47
CA GLU A 125 -3.10 20.23 -7.24
C GLU A 125 -1.61 20.05 -7.61
N GLU A 126 -0.93 21.14 -7.99
CA GLU A 126 0.51 21.15 -8.26
C GLU A 126 1.36 20.68 -7.07
N VAL A 127 0.95 21.02 -5.84
CA VAL A 127 1.60 20.56 -4.61
C VAL A 127 1.32 19.09 -4.38
N LYS A 128 0.08 18.62 -4.60
CA LYS A 128 -0.27 17.20 -4.46
C LYS A 128 0.53 16.33 -5.43
N GLN A 129 0.68 16.76 -6.67
CA GLN A 129 1.47 16.04 -7.68
C GLN A 129 2.96 16.04 -7.38
N ARG A 130 3.52 17.17 -6.89
CA ARG A 130 4.91 17.22 -6.40
C ARG A 130 5.13 16.21 -5.27
N ARG A 131 4.26 16.20 -4.27
CA ARG A 131 4.33 15.29 -3.11
C ARG A 131 4.20 13.83 -3.49
N LEU A 132 3.33 13.51 -4.46
CA LEU A 132 3.20 12.17 -5.01
C LEU A 132 4.51 11.71 -5.65
N ASN A 133 5.16 12.57 -6.44
CA ASN A 133 6.47 12.28 -7.03
C ASN A 133 7.55 12.06 -5.98
N GLU A 134 7.57 12.86 -4.91
CA GLU A 134 8.50 12.69 -3.79
C GLU A 134 8.29 11.35 -3.06
N LEU A 135 7.04 10.91 -2.86
CA LEU A 135 6.73 9.58 -2.32
C LEU A 135 7.22 8.45 -3.23
N ILE A 136 7.03 8.60 -4.54
CA ILE A 136 7.48 7.63 -5.55
C ILE A 136 9.00 7.49 -5.51
N GLU A 137 9.72 8.61 -5.49
CA GLU A 137 11.18 8.60 -5.41
C GLU A 137 11.67 8.04 -4.08
N ALA A 138 11.08 8.44 -2.95
CA ALA A 138 11.42 7.87 -1.64
C ALA A 138 11.23 6.35 -1.59
N PHE A 139 10.15 5.83 -2.21
CA PHE A 139 9.94 4.39 -2.28
C PHE A 139 10.95 3.71 -3.18
N ARG A 140 11.27 4.29 -4.35
CA ARG A 140 12.30 3.79 -5.28
C ARG A 140 13.67 3.69 -4.59
N GLU A 141 14.04 4.68 -3.79
CA GLU A 141 15.26 4.66 -2.97
C GLU A 141 15.21 3.56 -1.90
N SER A 142 14.05 3.37 -1.25
CA SER A 142 13.86 2.34 -0.20
C SER A 142 13.86 0.90 -0.73
N THR A 143 13.67 0.70 -2.05
CA THR A 143 13.41 -0.63 -2.63
C THR A 143 14.54 -1.65 -2.41
N GLY A 144 15.74 -1.23 -1.97
CA GLY A 144 16.83 -2.13 -1.58
C GLY A 144 16.71 -2.72 -0.17
N GLN A 145 15.88 -2.17 0.71
CA GLN A 145 15.84 -2.52 2.14
C GLN A 145 14.79 -3.59 2.49
N SER A 146 13.77 -3.75 1.65
CA SER A 146 12.72 -4.73 1.87
C SER A 146 13.29 -6.14 1.72
N PRO A 147 13.00 -7.07 2.64
CA PRO A 147 13.39 -8.46 2.48
C PRO A 147 12.99 -8.94 1.08
N ASP A 148 13.81 -9.80 0.47
CA ASP A 148 13.38 -10.64 -0.64
C ASP A 148 12.37 -11.64 -0.08
N GLY A 149 11.21 -11.11 0.33
CA GLY A 149 10.15 -11.81 0.99
C GLY A 149 9.82 -12.96 0.08
N GLU A 150 10.19 -14.15 0.55
CA GLU A 150 10.07 -15.37 -0.19
C GLU A 150 8.59 -15.59 -0.46
N LEU A 151 8.12 -15.11 -1.60
CA LEU A 151 6.79 -15.41 -2.10
C LEU A 151 6.76 -16.81 -2.71
N ILE A 152 7.83 -17.59 -2.50
CA ILE A 152 7.86 -19.05 -2.61
C ILE A 152 6.97 -19.62 -1.50
N GLY A 153 5.66 -19.43 -1.63
CA GLY A 153 4.84 -20.59 -1.34
C GLY A 153 5.14 -21.59 -2.43
N LYS A 154 5.83 -22.66 -2.07
CA LYS A 154 5.60 -23.91 -2.76
C LYS A 154 4.08 -24.12 -2.69
N SER A 155 3.40 -24.06 -3.82
CA SER A 155 2.10 -24.74 -3.86
C SER A 155 2.35 -26.19 -3.42
N ASP A 156 1.31 -26.84 -2.95
CA ASP A 156 1.19 -28.28 -2.81
C ASP A 156 1.73 -29.04 -4.07
N ARG A 157 1.85 -28.33 -5.21
CA ARG A 157 2.35 -28.78 -6.51
C ARG A 157 3.67 -28.13 -6.99
N GLY A 158 4.44 -27.45 -6.14
CA GLY A 158 5.77 -26.92 -6.48
C GLY A 158 5.85 -25.64 -7.33
N HIS A 159 4.72 -25.03 -7.73
CA HIS A 159 4.72 -23.73 -8.42
C HIS A 159 5.35 -22.63 -7.56
N ARG A 160 6.31 -21.89 -8.13
CA ARG A 160 6.91 -20.67 -7.56
C ARG A 160 6.13 -19.46 -8.10
N VAL A 161 5.61 -18.62 -7.22
CA VAL A 161 5.05 -17.31 -7.58
C VAL A 161 5.95 -16.26 -6.96
N SER A 162 6.57 -15.42 -7.78
CA SER A 162 7.33 -14.27 -7.32
C SER A 162 6.46 -13.04 -7.52
N PHE A 163 6.33 -12.19 -6.49
CA PHE A 163 5.79 -10.85 -6.66
C PHE A 163 6.98 -9.92 -6.72
N ALA A 164 7.04 -9.13 -7.78
CA ALA A 164 8.05 -8.10 -7.92
C ALA A 164 7.78 -6.98 -6.91
N LYS A 165 8.81 -6.23 -6.55
CA LYS A 165 8.64 -4.91 -5.94
C LYS A 165 7.84 -4.06 -6.94
N LEU A 166 6.67 -3.62 -6.52
CA LEU A 166 5.68 -3.00 -7.40
C LEU A 166 5.29 -1.65 -6.83
N LEU A 167 5.35 -0.64 -7.68
CA LEU A 167 4.76 0.67 -7.47
C LEU A 167 3.46 0.71 -8.28
N VAL A 168 2.38 1.16 -7.67
CA VAL A 168 1.09 1.38 -8.35
C VAL A 168 0.67 2.81 -8.12
N ILE A 169 0.56 3.56 -9.21
CA ILE A 169 0.19 4.98 -9.26
C ILE A 169 -1.20 5.07 -9.88
N ASP A 170 -2.07 5.91 -9.31
CA ASP A 170 -3.34 6.25 -9.93
C ASP A 170 -3.14 7.36 -10.98
N ARG A 171 -3.53 7.09 -12.24
CA ARG A 171 -3.45 8.06 -13.34
C ARG A 171 -4.79 8.77 -13.52
N ALA A 172 -4.82 10.07 -13.27
CA ALA A 172 -5.96 10.91 -13.62
C ALA A 172 -5.90 11.30 -15.10
N ASP A 173 -6.46 10.48 -16.01
CA ASP A 173 -6.63 10.86 -17.41
C ASP A 173 -8.08 11.23 -17.77
N ASN A 174 -8.20 12.40 -18.40
CA ASN A 174 -9.41 13.00 -18.95
C ASN A 174 -9.91 12.20 -20.18
N SER A 175 -10.95 11.38 -20.01
CA SER A 175 -12.10 11.31 -20.93
C SER A 175 -13.03 10.15 -20.57
N THR A 176 -14.29 10.49 -20.26
CA THR A 176 -15.46 9.60 -20.28
C THR A 176 -15.31 8.23 -19.60
N CYS A 177 -15.29 8.21 -18.27
CA CYS A 177 -15.75 7.05 -17.52
C CYS A 177 -16.89 7.46 -16.59
N LYS A 178 -18.08 6.90 -16.82
CA LYS A 178 -19.26 7.10 -15.97
C LYS A 178 -18.91 6.57 -14.58
N ARG A 179 -18.62 7.48 -13.65
CA ARG A 179 -18.37 7.16 -12.24
C ARG A 179 -19.67 6.67 -11.61
N ASN A 180 -19.82 5.36 -11.46
CA ASN A 180 -20.73 4.84 -10.47
C ASN A 180 -20.09 5.02 -9.10
N SER A 181 -20.62 5.99 -8.37
CA SER A 181 -20.31 6.28 -6.98
C SER A 181 -20.76 5.13 -6.08
N SER A 182 -19.90 4.14 -5.88
CA SER A 182 -20.08 3.15 -4.83
C SER A 182 -18.79 2.37 -4.61
N VAL A 183 -18.19 2.57 -3.43
CA VAL A 183 -17.20 1.69 -2.81
C VAL A 183 -15.85 1.70 -3.52
N ALA A 184 -14.80 2.16 -2.82
CA ALA A 184 -13.43 1.75 -3.13
C ALA A 184 -13.39 0.22 -3.04
N SER A 185 -13.60 -0.44 -4.17
CA SER A 185 -13.65 -1.89 -4.28
C SER A 185 -12.23 -2.40 -4.09
N LEU A 186 -11.87 -2.66 -2.82
CA LEU A 186 -10.68 -3.38 -2.38
C LEU A 186 -10.76 -4.88 -2.71
N PHE A 187 -11.33 -5.24 -3.86
CA PHE A 187 -11.20 -6.56 -4.44
C PHE A 187 -10.24 -6.46 -5.62
N GLY A 188 -8.95 -6.38 -5.29
CA GLY A 188 -7.92 -6.72 -6.27
C GLY A 188 -8.14 -8.16 -6.69
N GLU A 189 -8.53 -8.36 -7.94
CA GLU A 189 -8.54 -9.68 -8.57
C GLU A 189 -7.20 -10.36 -8.28
N SER A 190 -7.27 -11.56 -7.73
CA SER A 190 -6.11 -12.43 -7.66
C SER A 190 -5.72 -12.76 -9.09
N LEU A 191 -4.72 -12.07 -9.64
CA LEU A 191 -4.09 -12.47 -10.89
C LEU A 191 -3.37 -13.80 -10.65
N VAL A 192 -4.10 -14.91 -10.80
CA VAL A 192 -3.52 -16.24 -10.87
C VAL A 192 -2.85 -16.34 -12.24
N ILE A 193 -1.55 -16.03 -12.30
CA ILE A 193 -0.75 -16.28 -13.50
C ILE A 193 -0.62 -17.80 -13.66
N THR A 194 -1.62 -18.39 -14.32
CA THR A 194 -1.62 -19.80 -14.72
C THR A 194 -1.04 -19.92 -16.13
N LYS A 195 0.21 -19.53 -16.31
CA LYS A 195 1.08 -20.07 -17.38
C LYS A 195 2.50 -19.53 -17.23
N LEU A 196 3.45 -20.46 -17.23
CA LEU A 196 4.86 -20.16 -17.45
C LEU A 196 5.00 -19.46 -18.82
N SER A 197 5.30 -18.17 -18.81
CA SER A 197 5.94 -17.52 -19.95
C SER A 197 6.78 -16.34 -19.46
N LEU A 198 8.09 -16.46 -19.69
CA LEU A 198 9.20 -15.52 -19.58
C LEU A 198 8.92 -14.15 -18.92
N VAL A 199 9.58 -13.94 -17.78
CA VAL A 199 9.96 -12.60 -17.31
C VAL A 199 10.94 -12.01 -18.31
N ARG A 200 10.48 -11.10 -19.18
CA ARG A 200 11.38 -10.14 -19.84
C ARG A 200 11.58 -8.98 -18.87
N ARG A 201 12.86 -8.65 -18.61
CA ARG A 201 13.23 -7.30 -18.14
C ARG A 201 12.65 -6.31 -19.15
N VAL A 202 11.77 -5.44 -18.70
CA VAL A 202 11.40 -4.24 -19.43
C VAL A 202 11.90 -3.08 -18.58
N GLN A 203 13.09 -2.61 -18.94
CA GLN A 203 13.41 -1.20 -18.77
C GLN A 203 12.37 -0.45 -19.61
N ASP A 204 11.76 0.57 -19.02
CA ASP A 204 10.79 1.45 -19.66
C ASP A 204 9.52 0.77 -20.18
N GLU A 205 8.59 0.43 -19.29
CA GLU A 205 7.15 0.53 -19.60
C GLU A 205 6.31 0.46 -18.32
N GLU A 206 5.40 1.42 -18.24
CA GLU A 206 4.54 1.71 -17.10
C GLU A 206 3.41 0.67 -17.00
N LEU A 207 3.21 0.11 -15.81
CA LEU A 207 2.14 -0.85 -15.55
C LEU A 207 0.79 -0.12 -15.60
N VAL A 208 0.16 -0.10 -16.77
CA VAL A 208 -1.22 0.36 -16.98
C VAL A 208 -2.14 -0.85 -16.90
N ALA A 209 -3.10 -0.83 -15.95
CA ALA A 209 -4.18 -1.79 -15.90
C ALA A 209 -5.23 -1.42 -16.96
N CYS A 210 -5.19 -2.07 -18.11
CA CYS A 210 -6.26 -2.02 -19.12
C CYS A 210 -7.06 -3.32 -19.11
N GLU A 211 -8.37 -3.24 -18.94
CA GLU A 211 -9.29 -4.37 -19.16
C GLU A 211 -9.41 -4.68 -20.65
N SER A 212 -9.36 -5.96 -21.01
CA SER A 212 -9.70 -6.42 -22.36
C SER A 212 -11.20 -6.63 -22.48
N SER A 213 -11.78 -5.91 -23.44
CA SER A 213 -13.19 -5.96 -23.86
C SER A 213 -13.65 -7.36 -24.24
N ALA A 214 -14.90 -7.68 -23.89
CA ALA A 214 -15.72 -8.68 -24.58
C ALA A 214 -16.97 -7.98 -25.13
#